data_AF-A0A166AKR6-F1
#
_entry.id   AF-A0A166AKR6-F1
#
_cell.length_a   1.000
_cell.length_b   1.000
_cell.length_c   1.000
_cell.angle_alpha   90.00
_cell.angle_beta   90.00
_cell.angle_gamma   90.00
#
_symmetry.space_group_name_H-M   'P 1'
#
loop_
_entity.id
_entity.type
_entity.pdbx_description
1 polymer ?
#
loop_
_entity_poly.entity_id
_entity_poly.type
_entity_poly.pdbx_seq_one_letter_code
_entity_poly.pdbx_strand_id
1 'polypeptide(L)'
;MSYVVRLSLAPGLIASRMWHAAIFLPLCAAAISSTTLLLHLSVVAAQRALTREACVLPRGPFLETSFTERVGGGRIFMWKLAQFIGCLTLLGISLFFPPLGDGSDHRENYQLLVQASVVGPYTYASALALLAILAPSRNGRLVSMHLEFVLLSSWALYVYRDIWPLATYTLAPFDPITPIFIVQFTVLTFVAVAAPLLVPTPYVAIDPRRPAPEPAPEQTASLLSFMLYSFLDPLVWAGYHSVHLAFDRLPPLADYDTNAHLTARAFKHMDPSEHGKGARHVFWGLAA
;
A
#
# COMPACT_ATOMS: atom_id res chain seq x y z
N MET A 1 45.45 -25.18 -35.21
CA MET A 1 45.42 -23.78 -34.74
C MET A 1 43.98 -23.45 -34.37
N SER A 2 43.64 -23.52 -33.09
CA SER A 2 42.30 -23.20 -32.59
C SER A 2 42.42 -21.98 -31.68
N TYR A 3 41.93 -20.83 -32.15
CA TYR A 3 41.87 -19.61 -31.34
C TYR A 3 40.65 -19.70 -30.43
N VAL A 4 40.89 -19.98 -29.15
CA VAL A 4 39.89 -19.81 -28.10
C VAL A 4 39.85 -18.32 -27.75
N VAL A 5 38.85 -17.62 -28.28
CA VAL A 5 38.55 -16.24 -27.88
C VAL A 5 37.98 -16.28 -26.46
N ARG A 6 38.84 -16.05 -25.45
CA ARG A 6 38.38 -15.67 -24.11
C ARG A 6 37.80 -14.26 -24.20
N LEU A 7 36.47 -14.15 -24.26
CA LEU A 7 35.77 -12.93 -23.88
C LEU A 7 36.00 -12.70 -22.37
N SER A 8 37.11 -12.04 -22.05
CA SER A 8 37.30 -11.42 -20.74
C SER A 8 36.52 -10.11 -20.72
N LEU A 9 35.19 -10.19 -20.54
CA LEU A 9 34.40 -9.01 -20.17
C LEU A 9 34.88 -8.54 -18.80
N ALA A 10 35.48 -7.35 -18.74
CA ALA A 10 35.94 -6.76 -17.50
C ALA A 10 34.75 -6.60 -16.53
N PRO A 11 34.81 -7.16 -15.31
CA PRO A 11 33.71 -7.11 -14.35
C PRO A 11 33.26 -5.68 -14.01
N GLY A 12 34.15 -4.69 -14.15
CA GLY A 12 33.83 -3.27 -13.94
C GLY A 12 32.84 -2.67 -14.96
N LEU A 13 32.83 -3.16 -16.21
CA LEU A 13 31.89 -2.68 -17.25
C LEU A 13 30.48 -3.25 -17.06
N ILE A 14 30.37 -4.48 -16.56
CA ILE A 14 29.07 -5.09 -16.26
C ILE A 14 28.48 -4.42 -15.03
N ALA A 15 29.30 -4.19 -14.01
CA ALA A 15 28.90 -3.45 -12.82
C ALA A 15 28.37 -2.06 -13.19
N SER A 16 29.16 -1.23 -13.90
CA SER A 16 28.75 0.12 -14.34
C SER A 16 27.45 0.12 -15.15
N ARG A 17 27.23 -0.86 -16.02
CA ARG A 17 25.99 -0.94 -16.81
C ARG A 17 24.77 -1.36 -16.00
N MET A 18 24.94 -2.28 -15.04
CA MET A 18 23.87 -2.66 -14.11
C MET A 18 23.53 -1.53 -13.13
N TRP A 19 24.52 -0.72 -12.73
CA TRP A 19 24.34 0.44 -11.86
C TRP A 19 23.42 1.50 -12.48
N HIS A 20 23.68 1.87 -13.74
CA HIS A 20 22.83 2.83 -14.44
C HIS A 20 21.42 2.31 -14.68
N ALA A 21 21.22 0.99 -14.81
CA ALA A 21 19.88 0.43 -14.91
C ALA A 21 19.11 0.50 -13.58
N ALA A 22 19.80 0.35 -12.44
CA ALA A 22 19.18 0.31 -11.12
C ALA A 22 18.57 1.66 -10.70
N ILE A 23 19.15 2.80 -11.11
CA ILE A 23 18.61 4.13 -10.75
C ILE A 23 17.21 4.39 -11.33
N PHE A 24 16.87 3.72 -12.43
CA PHE A 24 15.55 3.83 -13.08
C PHE A 24 14.49 2.92 -12.44
N LEU A 25 14.85 2.02 -11.52
CA LEU A 25 13.91 1.12 -10.85
C LEU A 25 12.71 1.84 -10.22
N PRO A 26 12.86 2.89 -9.38
CA PRO A 26 11.72 3.58 -8.79
C PRO A 26 10.88 4.33 -9.84
N LEU A 27 11.49 4.78 -10.94
CA LEU A 27 10.78 5.39 -12.06
C LEU A 27 9.93 4.35 -12.81
N CYS A 28 10.48 3.17 -13.07
CA CYS A 28 9.72 2.06 -13.65
C CYS A 28 8.59 1.60 -12.71
N ALA A 29 8.85 1.52 -11.41
CA ALA A 29 7.83 1.19 -10.41
C ALA A 29 6.69 2.23 -10.40
N ALA A 30 7.02 3.52 -10.48
CA ALA A 30 6.04 4.59 -10.61
C ALA A 30 5.22 4.49 -11.91
N ALA A 31 5.85 4.14 -13.04
CA ALA A 31 5.16 3.95 -14.32
C ALA A 31 4.22 2.73 -14.31
N ILE A 32 4.63 1.62 -13.69
CA ILE A 32 3.78 0.43 -13.51
C ILE A 32 2.61 0.76 -12.57
N SER A 33 2.88 1.48 -11.48
CA SER A 33 1.85 1.93 -10.55
C SER A 33 0.83 2.87 -11.20
N SER A 34 1.29 3.81 -12.04
CA SER A 34 0.38 4.75 -12.71
C SER A 34 -0.51 4.06 -13.75
N THR A 35 0.06 3.15 -14.55
CA THR A 35 -0.70 2.39 -15.56
C THR A 35 -1.73 1.46 -14.92
N THR A 36 -1.36 0.75 -13.85
CA THR A 36 -2.29 -0.11 -13.10
C THR A 36 -3.41 0.70 -12.42
N LEU A 37 -3.10 1.86 -11.84
CA LEU A 37 -4.10 2.74 -11.24
C LEU A 37 -5.05 3.32 -12.30
N LEU A 38 -4.54 3.74 -13.46
CA LEU A 38 -5.37 4.21 -14.58
C LEU A 38 -6.28 3.11 -15.13
N LEU A 39 -5.75 1.89 -15.29
CA LEU A 39 -6.54 0.72 -15.71
C LEU A 39 -7.66 0.42 -14.71
N HIS A 40 -7.34 0.43 -13.41
CA HIS A 40 -8.35 0.21 -12.36
C HIS A 40 -9.42 1.29 -12.38
N LEU A 41 -9.04 2.56 -12.52
CA LEU A 41 -9.98 3.67 -12.63
C LEU A 41 -10.85 3.57 -13.89
N SER A 42 -10.30 3.17 -15.04
CA SER A 42 -11.06 2.99 -16.27
C SER A 42 -12.06 1.83 -16.17
N VAL A 43 -11.67 0.71 -15.55
CA VAL A 43 -12.56 -0.44 -15.32
C VAL A 43 -13.70 -0.04 -14.39
N VAL A 44 -13.40 0.65 -13.29
CA VAL A 44 -14.43 1.13 -12.34
C VAL A 44 -15.36 2.15 -13.02
N ALA A 45 -14.82 3.04 -13.85
CA ALA A 45 -15.64 3.99 -14.60
C ALA A 45 -16.56 3.29 -15.62
N ALA A 46 -16.05 2.30 -16.35
CA ALA A 46 -16.83 1.50 -17.30
C ALA A 46 -17.92 0.69 -16.59
N GLN A 47 -17.60 0.04 -15.47
CA GLN A 47 -18.58 -0.69 -14.66
C GLN A 47 -19.65 0.25 -14.11
N ARG A 48 -19.28 1.45 -13.67
CA ARG A 48 -20.25 2.47 -13.22
C ARG A 48 -21.13 2.98 -14.35
N ALA A 49 -20.61 3.12 -15.57
CA ALA A 49 -21.41 3.50 -16.72
C ALA A 49 -22.45 2.41 -17.06
N LEU A 50 -22.02 1.14 -17.12
CA LEU A 50 -22.90 -0.01 -17.37
C LEU A 50 -23.95 -0.20 -16.27
N THR A 51 -23.57 -0.02 -15.00
CA THR A 51 -24.51 -0.15 -13.86
C THR A 51 -25.40 1.07 -13.67
N ARG A 52 -24.97 2.27 -14.10
CA ARG A 52 -25.82 3.48 -14.11
C ARG A 52 -27.02 3.35 -15.02
N GLU A 53 -26.90 2.62 -16.13
CA GLU A 53 -28.06 2.31 -16.98
C GLU A 53 -29.05 1.37 -16.28
N ALA A 54 -28.57 0.53 -15.35
CA ALA A 54 -29.39 -0.47 -14.64
C ALA A 54 -29.99 0.03 -13.30
N CYS A 55 -29.48 1.12 -12.71
CA CYS A 55 -29.89 1.54 -11.36
C CYS A 55 -30.12 3.05 -11.27
N VAL A 56 -31.30 3.49 -11.70
CA VAL A 56 -31.90 4.75 -11.22
C VAL A 56 -32.59 4.44 -9.88
N LEU A 57 -31.81 4.36 -8.80
CA LEU A 57 -32.35 4.39 -7.43
C LEU A 57 -32.04 5.73 -6.77
N PRO A 58 -32.93 6.21 -5.87
CA PRO A 58 -32.84 7.55 -5.33
C PRO A 58 -31.57 7.69 -4.50
N ARG A 59 -30.83 8.76 -4.78
CA ARG A 59 -29.72 9.23 -3.96
C ARG A 59 -30.30 9.66 -2.61
N GLY A 60 -30.29 8.75 -1.64
CA GLY A 60 -30.69 9.06 -0.27
C GLY A 60 -29.89 10.25 0.28
N PRO A 61 -30.45 10.98 1.27
CA PRO A 61 -29.85 12.19 1.80
C PRO A 61 -28.44 11.86 2.29
N PHE A 62 -27.46 12.47 1.63
CA PHE A 62 -26.06 12.38 2.00
C PHE A 62 -25.92 13.16 3.31
N LEU A 63 -26.15 12.50 4.44
CA LEU A 63 -25.78 13.02 5.76
C LEU A 63 -24.34 13.53 5.63
N GLU A 64 -24.15 14.82 5.90
CA GLU A 64 -22.85 15.50 5.92
C GLU A 64 -21.98 14.86 6.99
N THR A 65 -21.40 13.72 6.67
CA THR A 65 -20.34 13.10 7.46
C THR A 65 -19.15 14.04 7.43
N SER A 66 -18.59 14.31 8.61
CA SER A 66 -17.41 15.15 8.74
C SER A 66 -16.29 14.62 7.83
N PHE A 67 -15.43 15.49 7.29
CA PHE A 67 -14.33 15.06 6.41
C PHE A 67 -13.48 13.96 7.05
N THR A 68 -13.30 14.04 8.37
CA THR A 68 -12.58 13.05 9.18
C THR A 68 -13.25 11.67 9.21
N GLU A 69 -14.58 11.60 9.22
CA GLU A 69 -15.32 10.33 9.13
C GLU A 69 -15.15 9.69 7.75
N ARG A 70 -15.13 10.49 6.67
CA ARG A 70 -14.95 9.98 5.30
C ARG A 70 -13.58 9.34 5.07
N VAL A 71 -12.55 9.84 5.75
CA VAL A 71 -11.17 9.32 5.67
C VAL A 71 -10.98 8.06 6.54
N GLY A 72 -11.91 7.79 7.47
CA GLY A 72 -11.84 6.65 8.39
C GLY A 72 -11.40 7.00 9.81
N GLY A 73 -11.40 8.28 10.17
CA GLY A 73 -11.13 8.79 11.52
C GLY A 73 -9.94 9.75 11.59
N GLY A 74 -9.91 10.57 12.65
CA GLY A 74 -8.87 11.59 12.85
C GLY A 74 -7.46 11.03 13.00
N ARG A 75 -7.30 9.86 13.64
CA ARG A 75 -5.98 9.21 13.79
C ARG A 75 -5.39 8.82 12.44
N ILE A 76 -6.20 8.25 11.54
CA ILE A 76 -5.78 7.86 10.19
C ILE A 76 -5.43 9.10 9.37
N PHE A 77 -6.22 10.16 9.49
CA PHE A 77 -5.94 11.44 8.84
C PHE A 77 -4.57 12.00 9.26
N MET A 78 -4.24 11.99 10.56
CA MET A 78 -2.95 12.48 11.05
C MET A 78 -1.76 11.71 10.47
N TRP A 79 -1.86 10.38 10.37
CA TRP A 79 -0.81 9.57 9.73
C TRP A 79 -0.67 9.87 8.24
N LYS A 80 -1.79 10.00 7.51
CA LYS A 80 -1.77 10.37 6.09
C LYS A 80 -1.19 11.77 5.87
N LEU A 81 -1.48 12.71 6.78
CA LEU A 81 -0.89 14.04 6.77
C LEU A 81 0.62 13.99 7.02
N ALA A 82 1.07 13.18 7.98
CA ALA A 82 2.49 12.98 8.24
C ALA A 82 3.21 12.35 7.02
N GLN A 83 2.59 11.36 6.36
CA GLN A 83 3.11 10.79 5.11
C GLN A 83 3.19 11.85 4.00
N PHE A 84 2.19 12.72 3.86
CA PHE A 84 2.21 13.80 2.87
C PHE A 84 3.33 14.82 3.12
N ILE A 85 3.50 15.25 4.37
CA ILE A 85 4.61 16.13 4.76
C ILE A 85 5.95 15.45 4.47
N GLY A 86 6.09 14.17 4.81
CA GLY A 86 7.27 13.38 4.49
C GLY A 86 7.58 13.31 2.99
N CYS A 87 6.58 13.04 2.15
CA CYS A 87 6.74 13.06 0.69
C CYS A 87 7.17 14.44 0.17
N LEU A 88 6.62 15.53 0.70
CA LEU A 88 7.02 16.89 0.34
C LEU A 88 8.47 17.19 0.75
N THR A 89 8.90 16.75 1.93
CA THR A 89 10.29 16.93 2.36
C THR A 89 11.27 16.16 1.47
N LEU A 90 10.94 14.92 1.08
CA LEU A 90 11.76 14.13 0.15
C LEU A 90 11.84 14.79 -1.23
N LEU A 91 10.72 15.29 -1.74
CA LEU A 91 10.67 16.03 -2.99
C LEU A 91 11.52 17.31 -2.92
N GLY A 92 11.40 18.07 -1.83
CA GLY A 92 12.22 19.25 -1.58
C GLY A 92 13.71 18.91 -1.60
N ILE A 93 14.14 17.93 -0.80
CA ILE A 93 15.54 17.49 -0.76
C ILE A 93 16.03 17.08 -2.16
N SER A 94 15.22 16.32 -2.91
CA SER A 94 15.59 15.87 -4.27
C SER A 94 15.75 17.00 -5.29
N LEU A 95 15.06 18.13 -5.09
CA LEU A 95 15.17 19.31 -5.96
C LEU A 95 16.37 20.19 -5.59
N PHE A 96 16.65 20.34 -4.29
CA PHE A 96 17.73 21.20 -3.80
C PHE A 96 19.11 20.55 -3.86
N PHE A 97 19.17 19.23 -3.67
CA PHE A 97 20.41 18.45 -3.69
C PHE A 97 20.37 17.42 -4.82
N PRO A 98 20.48 17.87 -6.08
CA PRO A 98 20.55 16.94 -7.20
C PRO A 98 21.77 16.03 -7.04
N PRO A 99 21.70 14.76 -7.48
CA PRO A 99 22.86 13.89 -7.48
C PRO A 99 23.96 14.57 -8.30
N LEU A 100 25.11 14.83 -7.66
CA LEU A 100 26.27 15.41 -8.30
C LEU A 100 26.71 14.45 -9.41
N GLY A 101 26.40 14.80 -10.66
CA GLY A 101 26.96 14.10 -11.80
C GLY A 101 28.47 14.35 -11.80
N ASP A 102 29.24 13.26 -11.88
CA ASP A 102 30.68 13.38 -12.13
C ASP A 102 30.86 14.23 -13.40
N GLY A 103 31.63 15.32 -13.30
CA GLY A 103 31.74 16.37 -14.32
C GLY A 103 32.41 15.91 -15.63
N SER A 104 32.56 14.60 -15.82
CA SER A 104 33.34 13.93 -16.84
C SER A 104 32.55 13.57 -18.12
N ASP A 105 31.20 13.65 -18.12
CA ASP A 105 30.40 13.30 -19.31
C ASP A 105 29.28 14.32 -19.63
N HIS A 106 29.59 15.26 -20.53
CA HIS A 106 28.75 16.40 -20.95
C HIS A 106 27.61 16.01 -21.91
N ARG A 107 26.81 14.98 -21.56
CA ARG A 107 25.56 14.70 -22.29
C ARG A 107 24.38 15.23 -21.47
N GLU A 108 23.97 16.47 -21.79
CA GLU A 108 22.83 17.16 -21.16
C GLU A 108 21.58 16.27 -21.05
N ASN A 109 21.29 15.48 -22.09
CA ASN A 109 20.16 14.55 -22.12
C ASN A 109 20.21 13.46 -21.02
N TYR A 110 21.40 13.02 -20.63
CA TYR A 110 21.55 11.95 -19.64
C TYR A 110 21.35 12.46 -18.22
N GLN A 111 21.87 13.66 -17.92
CA GLN A 111 21.68 14.31 -16.63
C GLN A 111 20.20 14.61 -16.35
N LEU A 112 19.47 15.08 -17.36
CA LEU A 112 18.02 15.26 -17.26
C LEU A 112 17.27 13.94 -16.99
N LEU A 113 17.69 12.85 -17.62
CA LEU A 113 17.07 11.54 -17.43
C LEU A 113 17.29 11.01 -16.00
N VAL A 114 18.50 11.18 -15.47
CA VAL A 114 18.85 10.79 -14.09
C VAL A 114 18.06 11.64 -13.09
N GLN A 115 18.00 12.97 -13.28
CA GLN A 115 17.22 13.84 -12.42
C GLN A 115 15.72 13.49 -12.45
N ALA A 116 15.17 13.20 -13.64
CA ALA A 116 13.79 12.75 -13.78
C ALA A 116 13.54 11.40 -13.08
N SER A 117 14.52 10.49 -13.08
CA SER A 117 14.40 9.19 -12.40
C SER A 117 14.34 9.30 -10.87
N VAL A 118 14.96 10.34 -10.29
CA VAL A 118 14.93 10.60 -8.85
C VAL A 118 13.71 11.44 -8.46
N VAL A 119 13.45 12.54 -9.19
CA VAL A 119 12.38 13.48 -8.87
C VAL A 119 11.00 12.92 -9.22
N GLY A 120 10.89 12.19 -10.33
CA GLY A 120 9.63 11.64 -10.86
C GLY A 120 8.86 10.75 -9.86
N PRO A 121 9.50 9.77 -9.20
CA PRO A 121 8.84 8.96 -8.18
C PRO A 121 8.32 9.79 -7.00
N TYR A 122 9.06 10.81 -6.54
CA TYR A 122 8.63 11.67 -5.42
C TYR A 122 7.52 12.65 -5.80
N THR A 123 7.51 13.16 -7.04
CA THR A 123 6.40 14.00 -7.53
C THR A 123 5.12 13.18 -7.67
N TYR A 124 5.23 11.95 -8.17
CA TYR A 124 4.11 11.03 -8.21
C TYR A 124 3.64 10.65 -6.79
N ALA A 125 4.57 10.36 -5.87
CA ALA A 125 4.24 10.04 -4.49
C ALA A 125 3.57 11.20 -3.74
N SER A 126 3.98 12.45 -3.95
CA SER A 126 3.33 13.62 -3.33
C SER A 126 1.91 13.84 -3.85
N ALA A 127 1.69 13.63 -5.15
CA ALA A 127 0.35 13.64 -5.75
C ALA A 127 -0.53 12.51 -5.20
N LEU A 128 0.00 11.28 -5.10
CA LEU A 128 -0.72 10.16 -4.49
C LEU A 128 -1.02 10.39 -3.01
N ALA A 129 -0.11 11.00 -2.25
CA ALA A 129 -0.32 11.33 -0.84
C ALA A 129 -1.45 12.34 -0.67
N LEU A 130 -1.49 13.37 -1.53
CA LEU A 130 -2.59 14.33 -1.56
C LEU A 130 -3.92 13.64 -1.92
N LEU A 131 -3.92 12.78 -2.94
CA LEU A 131 -5.09 11.99 -3.31
C LEU A 131 -5.53 11.04 -2.17
N ALA A 132 -4.60 10.47 -1.42
CA ALA A 132 -4.90 9.58 -0.29
C ALA A 132 -5.58 10.30 0.88
N ILE A 133 -5.35 11.62 1.03
CA ILE A 133 -6.04 12.48 2.00
C ILE A 133 -7.44 12.84 1.51
N LEU A 134 -7.59 13.14 0.22
CA LEU A 134 -8.85 13.58 -0.37
C LEU A 134 -9.82 12.43 -0.67
N ALA A 135 -9.30 11.22 -0.89
CA ALA A 135 -10.10 10.06 -1.27
C ALA A 135 -10.90 9.48 -0.09
N PRO A 136 -12.12 8.97 -0.35
CA PRO A 136 -12.88 8.23 0.67
C PRO A 136 -12.15 6.94 1.06
N SER A 137 -12.30 6.51 2.32
CA SER A 137 -11.58 5.39 2.94
C SER A 137 -11.40 4.15 2.04
N ARG A 138 -12.45 3.73 1.32
CA ARG A 138 -12.42 2.57 0.40
C ARG A 138 -11.40 2.72 -0.74
N ASN A 139 -11.36 3.89 -1.39
CA ASN A 139 -10.42 4.16 -2.48
C ASN A 139 -9.05 4.61 -1.93
N GLY A 140 -9.05 5.28 -0.77
CA GLY A 140 -7.84 5.73 -0.10
C GLY A 140 -6.89 4.58 0.26
N ARG A 141 -7.41 3.38 0.55
CA ARG A 141 -6.58 2.19 0.77
C ARG A 141 -5.80 1.80 -0.49
N LEU A 142 -6.45 1.76 -1.66
CA LEU A 142 -5.78 1.43 -2.92
C LEU A 142 -4.72 2.48 -3.28
N VAL A 143 -5.06 3.77 -3.14
CA VAL A 143 -4.10 4.86 -3.39
C VAL A 143 -2.89 4.77 -2.45
N SER A 144 -3.12 4.48 -1.17
CA SER A 144 -2.05 4.26 -0.19
C SER A 144 -1.15 3.08 -0.56
N MET A 145 -1.70 1.96 -1.03
CA MET A 145 -0.89 0.81 -1.49
C MET A 145 0.04 1.18 -2.65
N HIS A 146 -0.46 1.95 -3.62
CA HIS A 146 0.37 2.44 -4.74
C HIS A 146 1.47 3.40 -4.27
N LEU A 147 1.15 4.30 -3.34
CA LEU A 147 2.13 5.20 -2.73
C LEU A 147 3.22 4.42 -1.98
N GLU A 148 2.83 3.46 -1.16
CA GLU A 148 3.73 2.62 -0.37
C GLU A 148 4.63 1.80 -1.29
N PHE A 149 4.08 1.21 -2.36
CA PHE A 149 4.86 0.45 -3.34
C PHE A 149 5.97 1.29 -3.99
N VAL A 150 5.64 2.51 -4.43
CA VAL A 150 6.62 3.40 -5.07
C VAL A 150 7.69 3.82 -4.07
N LEU A 151 7.31 4.24 -2.86
CA LEU A 151 8.28 4.66 -1.84
C LEU A 151 9.16 3.51 -1.35
N LEU A 152 8.60 2.30 -1.21
CA LEU A 152 9.34 1.11 -0.83
C LEU A 152 10.33 0.70 -1.91
N SER A 153 10.00 0.88 -3.19
CA SER A 153 10.96 0.67 -4.29
C SER A 153 12.16 1.61 -4.21
N SER A 154 11.93 2.90 -3.91
CA SER A 154 13.00 3.88 -3.69
C SER A 154 13.83 3.56 -2.44
N TRP A 155 13.17 3.15 -1.36
CA TRP A 155 13.85 2.74 -0.13
C TRP A 155 14.73 1.51 -0.34
N ALA A 156 14.22 0.49 -1.03
CA ALA A 156 14.96 -0.73 -1.34
C ALA A 156 16.20 -0.43 -2.20
N LEU A 157 16.09 0.52 -3.15
CA LEU A 157 17.23 0.97 -3.93
C LEU A 157 18.32 1.59 -3.05
N TYR A 158 17.98 2.53 -2.14
CA TYR A 158 18.96 3.12 -1.23
C TYR A 158 19.55 2.10 -0.26
N VAL A 159 18.75 1.16 0.23
CA VAL A 159 19.26 0.06 1.07
C VAL A 159 20.27 -0.78 0.30
N TYR A 160 19.93 -1.22 -0.90
CA TYR A 160 20.80 -2.05 -1.73
C TYR A 160 22.10 -1.33 -2.11
N ARG A 161 22.02 -0.04 -2.45
CA ARG A 161 23.15 0.73 -2.97
C ARG A 161 24.06 1.28 -1.87
N ASP A 162 23.49 1.79 -0.80
CA ASP A 162 24.24 2.60 0.16
C ASP A 162 24.33 1.97 1.55
N ILE A 163 23.39 1.11 1.96
CA ILE A 163 23.39 0.52 3.31
C ILE A 163 23.92 -0.91 3.32
N TRP A 164 23.57 -1.71 2.32
CA TRP A 164 24.04 -3.08 2.19
C TRP A 164 25.57 -3.17 2.11
N PRO A 165 26.28 -2.29 1.36
CA PRO A 165 27.74 -2.28 1.37
C PRO A 165 28.35 -2.09 2.75
N LEU A 166 27.72 -1.31 3.64
CA LEU A 166 28.22 -1.08 5.01
C LEU A 166 28.21 -2.35 5.86
N ALA A 167 27.38 -3.33 5.52
CA ALA A 167 27.36 -4.64 6.17
C ALA A 167 28.44 -5.60 5.61
N THR A 168 29.23 -5.17 4.62
CA THR A 168 30.25 -5.99 3.96
C THR A 168 31.62 -5.33 4.02
N TYR A 169 32.68 -6.13 4.13
CA TYR A 169 34.04 -5.61 4.20
C TYR A 169 34.64 -5.18 2.85
N THR A 170 34.02 -5.59 1.73
CA THR A 170 34.59 -5.45 0.39
C THR A 170 33.92 -4.40 -0.47
N LEU A 171 32.73 -3.93 -0.08
CA LEU A 171 31.96 -2.94 -0.85
C LEU A 171 31.94 -1.61 -0.11
N ALA A 172 32.00 -0.52 -0.86
CA ALA A 172 31.81 0.82 -0.35
C ALA A 172 30.43 1.35 -0.79
N PRO A 173 29.76 2.19 0.01
CA PRO A 173 28.56 2.90 -0.44
C PRO A 173 28.89 3.73 -1.67
N PHE A 174 27.95 3.79 -2.60
CA PHE A 174 28.16 4.51 -3.85
C PHE A 174 28.04 6.02 -3.65
N ASP A 175 26.98 6.44 -2.96
CA ASP A 175 26.82 7.84 -2.59
C ASP A 175 27.49 8.11 -1.23
N PRO A 176 28.11 9.29 -1.05
CA PRO A 176 28.69 9.66 0.23
C PRO A 176 27.59 9.78 1.28
N ILE A 177 27.80 9.15 2.43
CA ILE A 177 26.91 9.27 3.60
C ILE A 177 27.10 10.65 4.21
N THR A 178 26.39 11.61 3.64
CA THR A 178 26.30 12.97 4.15
C THR A 178 25.20 13.08 5.21
N PRO A 179 25.23 14.09 6.09
CA PRO A 179 24.12 14.36 7.01
C PRO A 179 22.77 14.51 6.30
N ILE A 180 22.76 15.05 5.09
CA ILE A 180 21.57 15.21 4.25
C ILE A 180 21.02 13.85 3.83
N PHE A 181 21.89 12.93 3.40
CA PHE A 181 21.49 11.55 3.07
C PHE A 181 20.86 10.86 4.28
N ILE A 182 21.41 11.03 5.48
CA ILE A 182 20.83 10.44 6.70
C ILE A 182 19.43 11.00 6.96
N VAL A 183 19.22 12.31 6.84
CA VAL A 183 17.89 12.93 6.97
C VAL A 183 16.93 12.41 5.90
N GLN A 184 17.37 12.33 4.65
CA GLN A 184 16.55 11.82 3.56
C GLN A 184 16.17 10.35 3.78
N PHE A 185 17.13 9.51 4.15
CA PHE A 185 16.92 8.08 4.35
C PHE A 185 16.03 7.80 5.58
N THR A 186 16.22 8.56 6.66
CA THR A 186 15.37 8.45 7.87
C THR A 186 13.93 8.84 7.59
N VAL A 187 13.69 9.96 6.90
CA VAL A 187 12.35 10.36 6.46
C VAL A 187 11.75 9.31 5.53
N LEU A 188 12.53 8.82 4.56
CA LEU A 188 12.05 7.79 3.63
C LEU A 188 11.68 6.50 4.36
N THR A 189 12.49 6.05 5.32
CA THR A 189 12.21 4.86 6.14
C THR A 189 10.95 5.05 6.96
N PHE A 190 10.75 6.24 7.54
CA PHE A 190 9.52 6.54 8.27
C PHE A 190 8.28 6.47 7.37
N VAL A 191 8.30 7.11 6.20
CA VAL A 191 7.12 7.15 5.31
C VAL A 191 6.88 5.81 4.61
N ALA A 192 7.94 5.13 4.14
CA ALA A 192 7.84 3.91 3.33
C ALA A 192 7.64 2.64 4.17
N VAL A 193 8.12 2.61 5.42
CA VAL A 193 8.09 1.41 6.28
C VAL A 193 7.31 1.67 7.56
N ALA A 194 7.71 2.64 8.38
CA ALA A 194 7.10 2.80 9.70
C ALA A 194 5.61 3.19 9.62
N ALA A 195 5.27 4.16 8.77
CA ALA A 195 3.92 4.64 8.62
C ALA A 195 2.92 3.55 8.18
N PRO A 196 3.13 2.78 7.09
CA PRO A 196 2.19 1.74 6.70
C PRO A 196 2.05 0.60 7.73
N LEU A 197 3.11 0.32 8.48
CA LEU A 197 3.07 -0.69 9.55
C LEU A 197 2.27 -0.22 10.78
N LEU A 198 2.33 1.08 11.10
CA LEU A 198 1.76 1.66 12.33
C LEU A 198 0.37 2.27 12.13
N VAL A 199 -0.01 2.63 10.90
CA VAL A 199 -1.33 3.17 10.59
C VAL A 199 -2.41 2.14 10.93
N PRO A 200 -3.41 2.50 11.76
CA PRO A 200 -4.55 1.62 12.01
C PRO A 200 -5.42 1.48 10.75
N THR A 201 -5.96 0.28 10.54
CA THR A 201 -6.81 0.00 9.37
C THR A 201 -8.18 0.66 9.58
N PRO A 202 -8.70 1.44 8.60
CA PRO A 202 -10.05 1.97 8.71
C PRO A 202 -11.05 0.82 8.67
N TYR A 203 -12.03 0.85 9.58
CA TYR A 203 -13.12 -0.13 9.56
C TYR A 203 -13.93 0.02 8.26
N VAL A 204 -14.10 -1.08 7.55
CA VAL A 204 -14.95 -1.18 6.35
C VAL A 204 -15.98 -2.27 6.60
N ALA A 205 -17.21 -1.86 6.87
CA ALA A 205 -18.32 -2.79 7.07
C ALA A 205 -18.55 -3.65 5.82
N ILE A 206 -18.74 -4.95 6.04
CA ILE A 206 -19.01 -5.91 4.96
C ILE A 206 -20.42 -5.69 4.38
N ASP A 207 -21.40 -5.44 5.24
CA ASP A 207 -22.73 -4.99 4.85
C ASP A 207 -22.93 -3.50 5.21
N PRO A 208 -22.87 -2.59 4.23
CA PRO A 208 -23.08 -1.16 4.48
C PRO A 208 -24.46 -0.83 5.06
N ARG A 209 -25.45 -1.73 4.95
CA ARG A 209 -26.80 -1.53 5.48
C ARG A 209 -26.91 -1.89 6.96
N ARG A 210 -25.99 -2.70 7.47
CA ARG A 210 -25.93 -3.15 8.87
C ARG A 210 -24.48 -3.16 9.34
N PRO A 211 -23.86 -1.97 9.52
CA PRO A 211 -22.53 -1.89 10.11
C PRO A 211 -22.55 -2.42 11.55
N ALA A 212 -21.46 -3.05 11.99
CA ALA A 212 -21.33 -3.46 13.38
C ALA A 212 -21.30 -2.21 14.29
N PRO A 213 -22.00 -2.24 15.44
CA PRO A 213 -22.02 -1.12 16.37
C PRO A 213 -20.64 -0.89 17.01
N GLU A 214 -19.89 -1.96 17.26
CA GLU A 214 -18.51 -1.92 17.73
C GLU A 214 -17.68 -2.87 16.85
N PRO A 215 -16.68 -2.35 16.09
CA PRO A 215 -15.87 -3.17 15.22
C PRO A 215 -14.93 -4.04 16.04
N ALA A 216 -14.68 -5.26 15.57
CA ALA A 216 -13.71 -6.13 16.23
C ALA A 216 -12.29 -5.49 16.21
N PRO A 217 -11.49 -5.65 17.27
CA PRO A 217 -10.18 -5.01 17.38
C PRO A 217 -9.23 -5.45 16.25
N GLU A 218 -9.36 -6.69 15.76
CA GLU A 218 -8.58 -7.18 14.62
C GLU A 218 -8.92 -6.47 13.30
N GLN A 219 -10.15 -5.98 13.12
CA GLN A 219 -10.58 -5.28 11.91
C GLN A 219 -10.05 -3.83 11.84
N THR A 220 -9.62 -3.29 12.98
CA THR A 220 -9.08 -1.92 13.10
C THR A 220 -7.59 -1.89 13.44
N ALA A 221 -6.99 -3.06 13.67
CA ALA A 221 -5.58 -3.21 13.97
C ALA A 221 -4.70 -2.65 12.82
N SER A 222 -3.55 -2.11 13.19
CA SER A 222 -2.49 -1.80 12.21
C SER A 222 -1.86 -3.10 11.70
N LEU A 223 -1.17 -3.04 10.56
CA LEU A 223 -0.53 -4.23 10.00
C LEU A 223 0.46 -4.88 10.98
N LEU A 224 1.25 -4.07 11.68
CA LEU A 224 2.18 -4.55 12.70
C LEU A 224 1.44 -5.22 13.87
N SER A 225 0.36 -4.59 14.35
CA SER A 225 -0.43 -5.15 15.45
C SER A 225 -1.10 -6.47 15.06
N PHE A 226 -1.55 -6.58 13.81
CA PHE A 226 -2.12 -7.80 13.27
C PHE A 226 -1.07 -8.91 13.14
N MET A 227 0.14 -8.61 12.63
CA MET A 227 1.23 -9.58 12.49
C MET A 227 1.74 -10.11 13.83
N LEU A 228 1.82 -9.25 14.85
CA LEU A 228 2.30 -9.61 16.19
C LEU A 228 1.17 -10.06 17.13
N TYR A 229 -0.08 -10.08 16.66
CA TYR A 229 -1.28 -10.31 17.49
C TYR A 229 -1.40 -9.39 18.71
N SER A 230 -0.78 -8.21 18.68
CA SER A 230 -0.75 -7.30 19.83
C SER A 230 -2.11 -6.68 20.16
N PHE A 231 -3.07 -6.78 19.23
CA PHE A 231 -4.46 -6.40 19.50
C PHE A 231 -5.13 -7.29 20.56
N LEU A 232 -4.59 -8.50 20.82
CA LEU A 232 -5.05 -9.39 21.89
C LEU A 232 -4.41 -9.08 23.25
N ASP A 233 -3.37 -8.27 23.31
CA ASP A 233 -2.66 -7.96 24.56
C ASP A 233 -3.59 -7.45 25.67
N PRO A 234 -4.56 -6.54 25.41
CA PRO A 234 -5.51 -6.11 26.43
C PRO A 234 -6.37 -7.26 26.97
N LEU A 235 -6.74 -8.22 26.11
CA LEU A 235 -7.53 -9.39 26.49
C LEU A 235 -6.71 -10.37 27.33
N VAL A 236 -5.48 -10.67 26.91
CA VAL A 236 -4.55 -11.52 27.64
C VAL A 236 -4.26 -10.92 29.01
N TRP A 237 -4.02 -9.61 29.06
CA TRP A 237 -3.79 -8.89 30.31
C TRP A 237 -5.01 -8.91 31.24
N ALA A 238 -6.21 -8.74 30.69
CA ALA A 238 -7.47 -8.85 31.44
C ALA A 238 -7.68 -10.26 32.00
N GLY A 239 -7.38 -11.30 31.22
CA GLY A 239 -7.40 -12.69 31.67
C GLY A 239 -6.37 -12.97 32.76
N TYR A 240 -5.16 -12.40 32.67
CA TYR A 240 -4.13 -12.57 33.70
C TYR A 240 -4.53 -11.94 35.05
N HIS A 241 -5.23 -10.81 35.06
CA HIS A 241 -5.64 -10.12 36.28
C HIS A 241 -6.98 -10.60 36.87
N SER A 242 -7.70 -11.49 36.18
CA SER A 242 -9.03 -11.95 36.61
C SER A 242 -9.06 -13.47 36.79
N VAL A 243 -9.65 -13.93 37.88
CA VAL A 243 -9.87 -15.37 38.11
C VAL A 243 -10.91 -15.92 37.10
N HIS A 244 -11.89 -15.09 36.74
CA HIS A 244 -12.89 -15.39 35.73
C HIS A 244 -13.08 -14.17 34.82
N LEU A 245 -12.87 -14.37 33.52
CA LEU A 245 -13.13 -13.34 32.51
C LEU A 245 -14.61 -13.39 32.11
N ALA A 246 -15.35 -12.33 32.41
CA ALA A 246 -16.76 -12.22 32.06
C ALA A 246 -16.95 -12.18 30.54
N PHE A 247 -18.08 -12.72 30.07
CA PHE A 247 -18.43 -12.76 28.64
C PHE A 247 -18.43 -11.36 28.00
N ASP A 248 -18.93 -10.35 28.72
CA ASP A 248 -19.02 -8.96 28.23
C ASP A 248 -17.65 -8.29 28.01
N ARG A 249 -16.55 -8.90 28.48
CA ARG A 249 -15.18 -8.41 28.22
C ARG A 249 -14.52 -9.05 27.01
N LEU A 250 -15.17 -10.03 26.39
CA LEU A 250 -14.67 -10.61 25.15
C LEU A 250 -14.90 -9.63 23.99
N PRO A 251 -13.94 -9.53 23.06
CA PRO A 251 -14.15 -8.70 21.88
C PRO A 251 -15.33 -9.21 21.05
N PRO A 252 -16.05 -8.32 20.37
CA PRO A 252 -17.13 -8.72 19.48
C PRO A 252 -16.58 -9.55 18.31
N LEU A 253 -17.44 -10.41 17.77
CA LEU A 253 -17.12 -11.23 16.60
C LEU A 253 -16.92 -10.33 15.37
N ALA A 254 -15.92 -10.62 14.55
CA ALA A 254 -15.69 -9.89 13.32
C ALA A 254 -16.82 -10.09 12.29
N ASP A 255 -17.07 -9.06 11.48
CA ASP A 255 -18.14 -9.07 10.47
C ASP A 255 -18.03 -10.26 9.50
N TYR A 256 -16.80 -10.65 9.12
CA TYR A 256 -16.57 -11.71 8.14
C TYR A 256 -16.82 -13.12 8.71
N ASP A 257 -16.81 -13.27 10.02
CA ASP A 257 -17.07 -14.54 10.70
C ASP A 257 -18.52 -14.66 11.20
N THR A 258 -19.34 -13.64 10.96
CA THR A 258 -20.74 -13.65 11.37
C THR A 258 -21.53 -14.71 10.59
N ASN A 259 -22.41 -15.43 11.29
CA ASN A 259 -23.22 -16.50 10.71
C ASN A 259 -23.98 -16.04 9.44
N ALA A 260 -24.56 -14.85 9.44
CA ALA A 260 -25.31 -14.28 8.33
C ALA A 260 -24.43 -14.06 7.10
N HIS A 261 -23.17 -13.67 7.29
CA HIS A 261 -22.23 -13.50 6.19
C HIS A 261 -21.77 -14.86 5.65
N LEU A 262 -21.42 -15.78 6.55
CA LEU A 262 -20.95 -17.12 6.19
C LEU A 262 -22.03 -17.94 5.49
N THR A 263 -23.28 -17.94 5.98
CA THR A 263 -24.39 -18.65 5.33
C THR A 263 -24.70 -18.06 3.95
N ALA A 264 -24.74 -16.73 3.82
CA ALA A 264 -24.96 -16.07 2.53
C ALA A 264 -23.85 -16.41 1.51
N ARG A 265 -22.59 -16.45 1.94
CA ARG A 265 -21.45 -16.82 1.09
C ARG A 265 -21.47 -18.31 0.74
N ALA A 266 -21.78 -19.17 1.70
CA ALA A 266 -21.70 -20.61 1.57
C ALA A 266 -22.88 -21.20 0.78
N PHE A 267 -24.11 -20.74 1.04
CA PHE A 267 -25.32 -21.27 0.39
C PHE A 267 -25.36 -20.96 -1.11
N LYS A 268 -24.72 -19.88 -1.57
CA LYS A 268 -24.51 -19.65 -3.01
C LYS A 268 -23.83 -20.83 -3.73
N HIS A 269 -23.06 -21.63 -3.01
CA HIS A 269 -22.31 -22.76 -3.56
C HIS A 269 -22.82 -24.12 -3.07
N MET A 270 -23.37 -24.18 -1.86
CA MET A 270 -23.83 -25.43 -1.25
C MET A 270 -25.31 -25.71 -1.48
N ASP A 271 -26.14 -24.70 -1.64
CA ASP A 271 -27.58 -24.89 -1.79
C ASP A 271 -27.91 -25.19 -3.27
N PRO A 272 -28.36 -26.41 -3.61
CA PRO A 272 -28.74 -26.74 -4.98
C PRO A 272 -29.91 -25.90 -5.49
N SER A 273 -30.71 -25.31 -4.60
CA SER A 273 -31.84 -24.44 -4.96
C SER A 273 -31.38 -23.06 -5.45
N GLU A 274 -30.26 -22.54 -4.92
CA GLU A 274 -29.62 -21.29 -5.35
C GLU A 274 -28.59 -21.51 -6.47
N HIS A 275 -27.92 -22.67 -6.48
CA HIS A 275 -26.88 -23.03 -7.45
C HIS A 275 -27.41 -23.65 -8.76
N GLY A 276 -28.66 -24.16 -8.75
CA GLY A 276 -29.27 -24.86 -9.86
C GLY A 276 -29.63 -23.94 -11.03
N LYS A 277 -29.22 -24.32 -12.25
CA LYS A 277 -29.59 -23.67 -13.53
C LYS A 277 -31.09 -23.81 -13.88
N GLY A 278 -31.98 -23.42 -12.99
CA GLY A 278 -33.43 -23.43 -13.18
C GLY A 278 -34.19 -23.99 -11.99
N ALA A 279 -35.45 -23.55 -11.86
CA ALA A 279 -36.38 -23.92 -10.80
C ALA A 279 -36.60 -25.45 -10.75
N ARG A 280 -35.78 -26.16 -9.97
CA ARG A 280 -36.09 -27.52 -9.54
C ARG A 280 -37.06 -27.43 -8.38
N HIS A 281 -38.26 -27.96 -8.56
CA HIS A 281 -39.25 -28.04 -7.50
C HIS A 281 -38.70 -28.89 -6.35
N VAL A 282 -38.60 -28.27 -5.17
CA VAL A 282 -38.08 -28.85 -3.91
C VAL A 282 -38.69 -30.24 -3.62
N PHE A 283 -39.94 -30.45 -4.04
CA PHE A 283 -40.68 -31.70 -3.92
C PHE A 283 -39.93 -32.93 -4.50
N TRP A 284 -39.24 -32.80 -5.63
CA TRP A 284 -38.52 -33.92 -6.25
C TRP A 284 -37.14 -34.21 -5.62
N GLY A 285 -36.61 -33.28 -4.81
CA GLY A 285 -35.33 -33.47 -4.11
C GLY A 285 -35.46 -34.15 -2.75
N LEU A 286 -36.67 -34.20 -2.18
CA LEU A 286 -36.98 -34.85 -0.88
C LEU A 286 -37.54 -36.28 -1.03
N ALA A 287 -37.88 -36.69 -2.25
CA ALA A 287 -38.53 -37.98 -2.54
C ALA A 287 -37.57 -39.06 -3.11
N ALA A 288 -36.25 -38.77 -3.15
CA ALA A 288 -35.19 -39.70 -3.49
C ALA A 288 -34.23 -39.84 -2.30
#